data_AF-A0A9D2AH68-F1
#
_entry.id   AF-A0A9D2AH68-F1
#
_cell.length_a   1.000
_cell.length_b   1.000
_cell.length_c   1.000
_cell.angle_alpha   90.00
_cell.angle_beta   90.00
_cell.angle_gamma   90.00
#
_symmetry.space_group_name_H-M   'P 1'
#
loop_
_entity.id
_entity.type
_entity.pdbx_description
1 polymer ?
#
loop_
_entity_poly.entity_id
_entity_poly.type
_entity_poly.pdbx_seq_one_letter_code
_entity_poly.pdbx_strand_id
1 'polypeptide(L)'
;MMQRFTACLLTGLLVAALAPELSAQSAEVTEQERDVVRVVRHPDGTRSYYKRQVGWKGMLCATYTASGKLAAINDYTESRYGQLLGCVIYNDKHEVIYKVSYGYDRKSRLIEERMYSYPEKKLVQRVIYRYDARGKRSKPLIISLNPNAAEITPTLSEDAARIHQELRSGKGSRR
;
A
#
# COMPACT_ATOMS: atom_id res chain seq x y z
N MET A 1 -54.48 14.05 67.08
CA MET A 1 -55.08 13.17 66.06
C MET A 1 -53.92 12.63 65.22
N MET A 2 -53.72 11.30 65.25
CA MET A 2 -53.05 10.38 64.29
C MET A 2 -51.91 10.94 63.39
N GLN A 3 -50.74 10.34 63.20
CA GLN A 3 -50.27 8.97 63.45
C GLN A 3 -48.73 8.95 63.28
N ARG A 4 -48.07 8.06 64.01
CA ARG A 4 -46.62 7.76 64.04
C ARG A 4 -46.14 7.07 62.76
N PHE A 5 -44.84 7.13 62.42
CA PHE A 5 -43.95 6.00 62.03
C PHE A 5 -42.51 6.56 61.84
N THR A 6 -41.59 6.36 62.78
CA THR A 6 -40.54 5.33 62.89
C THR A 6 -39.29 5.57 62.02
N ALA A 7 -38.15 5.54 62.73
CA ALA A 7 -36.76 5.59 62.31
C ALA A 7 -36.36 4.68 61.14
N CYS A 8 -35.30 5.08 60.41
CA CYS A 8 -34.09 4.27 60.31
C CYS A 8 -32.94 5.08 59.72
N LEU A 9 -31.90 5.30 60.53
CA LEU A 9 -30.55 5.59 60.08
C LEU A 9 -30.08 4.45 59.18
N LEU A 10 -29.57 4.74 58.00
CA LEU A 10 -28.65 3.85 57.30
C LEU A 10 -27.65 4.69 56.49
N THR A 11 -26.45 4.71 57.01
CA THR A 11 -25.20 5.19 56.42
C THR A 11 -24.97 4.57 55.04
N GLY A 12 -25.05 5.39 54.00
CA GLY A 12 -24.63 5.02 52.64
C GLY A 12 -23.13 5.23 52.47
N LEU A 13 -22.40 4.11 52.47
CA LEU A 13 -20.97 4.02 52.18
C LEU A 13 -20.69 4.52 50.74
N LEU A 14 -19.95 5.62 50.59
CA LEU A 14 -19.51 6.14 49.29
C LEU A 14 -18.37 5.24 48.78
N VAL A 15 -18.68 4.28 47.90
CA VAL A 15 -17.65 3.53 47.17
C VAL A 15 -17.10 4.42 46.07
N ALA A 16 -15.94 5.03 46.31
CA ALA A 16 -15.15 5.67 45.26
C ALA A 16 -14.67 4.58 44.29
N ALA A 17 -15.34 4.46 43.15
CA ALA A 17 -14.87 3.66 42.04
C ALA A 17 -13.57 4.27 41.51
N LEU A 18 -12.44 3.64 41.83
CA LEU A 18 -11.17 3.84 41.15
C LEU A 18 -11.38 3.40 39.69
N ALA A 19 -11.70 4.34 38.81
CA ALA A 19 -11.56 4.12 37.38
C ALA A 19 -10.06 3.94 37.10
N PRO A 20 -9.61 2.81 36.53
CA PRO A 20 -8.28 2.77 35.96
C PRO A 20 -8.27 3.76 34.80
N GLU A 21 -7.49 4.82 34.94
CA GLU A 21 -7.11 5.66 33.81
C GLU A 21 -6.47 4.74 32.78
N LEU A 22 -7.18 4.45 31.69
CA LEU A 22 -6.55 3.94 30.48
C LEU A 22 -5.59 5.04 30.03
N SER A 23 -4.35 4.96 30.51
CA SER A 23 -3.23 5.62 29.87
C SER A 23 -3.17 5.07 28.45
N ALA A 24 -3.71 5.83 27.51
CA ALA A 24 -3.39 5.69 26.11
C ALA A 24 -1.90 6.02 25.98
N GLN A 25 -1.06 5.04 26.29
CA GLN A 25 0.37 5.10 26.08
C GLN A 25 0.54 5.33 24.58
N SER A 26 0.86 6.56 24.18
CA SER A 26 1.27 6.86 22.81
C SER A 26 2.44 5.93 22.53
N ALA A 27 2.25 5.00 21.60
CA ALA A 27 3.30 4.06 21.20
C ALA A 27 4.57 4.86 20.95
N GLU A 28 5.64 4.49 21.66
CA GLU A 28 6.95 5.11 21.55
C GLU A 28 7.36 5.13 20.08
N VAL A 29 7.45 6.32 19.49
CA VAL A 29 7.82 6.52 18.09
C VAL A 29 9.24 5.98 17.92
N THR A 30 9.36 4.84 17.26
CA THR A 30 10.68 4.21 17.05
C THR A 30 11.57 5.17 16.24
N GLU A 31 12.91 5.10 16.37
CA GLU A 31 13.82 5.96 15.58
C GLU A 31 13.57 5.84 14.06
N GLN A 32 13.05 4.69 13.64
CA GLN A 32 12.65 4.43 12.26
C GLN A 32 11.47 5.27 11.78
N GLU A 33 10.65 5.81 12.68
CA GLU A 33 9.43 6.59 12.39
C GLU A 33 9.66 8.10 12.39
N ARG A 34 10.79 8.61 12.89
CA ARG A 34 11.04 10.06 13.01
C ARG A 34 10.98 10.85 11.69
N ASP A 35 11.32 10.20 10.58
CA ASP A 35 11.29 10.80 9.23
C ASP A 35 10.26 10.14 8.30
N VAL A 36 9.33 9.36 8.86
CA VAL A 36 8.29 8.68 8.09
C VAL A 36 7.15 9.64 7.79
N VAL A 37 6.88 9.85 6.51
CA VAL A 37 5.77 10.70 6.04
C VAL A 37 4.46 9.93 5.94
N ARG A 38 4.51 8.59 5.85
CA ARG A 38 3.31 7.75 5.80
C ARG A 38 3.60 6.33 6.27
N VAL A 39 2.69 5.78 7.06
CA VAL A 39 2.64 4.35 7.40
C VAL A 39 1.39 3.74 6.79
N VAL A 40 1.54 2.60 6.13
CA VAL A 40 0.42 1.75 5.69
C VAL A 40 0.44 0.46 6.45
N ARG A 41 -0.69 0.11 7.04
CA ARG A 41 -0.92 -1.20 7.67
C ARG A 41 -1.84 -1.99 6.76
N HIS A 42 -1.39 -3.15 6.32
CA HIS A 42 -2.14 -4.01 5.40
C HIS A 42 -2.91 -5.08 6.19
N PRO A 43 -4.03 -5.62 5.66
CA PRO A 43 -4.82 -6.64 6.35
C PRO A 43 -4.06 -7.95 6.65
N ASP A 44 -3.01 -8.25 5.88
CA ASP A 44 -2.13 -9.42 6.08
C ASP A 44 -1.08 -9.22 7.20
N GLY A 45 -1.14 -8.09 7.91
CA GLY A 45 -0.22 -7.71 8.97
C GLY A 45 1.09 -7.10 8.48
N THR A 46 1.34 -7.05 7.18
CA THR A 46 2.50 -6.34 6.62
C THR A 46 2.36 -4.84 6.83
N ARG A 47 3.50 -4.14 6.88
CA ARG A 47 3.55 -2.69 7.12
C ARG A 47 4.50 -2.02 6.14
N SER A 48 4.07 -0.93 5.52
CA SER A 48 4.90 -0.13 4.61
C SER A 48 5.16 1.25 5.18
N TYR A 49 6.43 1.64 5.25
CA TYR A 49 6.90 2.92 5.79
C TYR A 49 7.48 3.76 4.66
N TYR A 50 6.92 4.95 4.45
CA TYR A 50 7.33 5.87 3.40
C TYR A 50 8.16 7.01 3.98
N LYS A 51 9.33 7.27 3.39
CA LYS A 51 10.26 8.33 3.76
C LYS A 51 10.60 9.17 2.54
N ARG A 52 10.50 10.49 2.64
CA ARG A 52 10.87 11.38 1.54
C ARG A 52 12.39 11.42 1.42
N GLN A 53 12.90 11.30 0.21
CA GLN A 53 14.34 11.35 -0.02
C GLN A 53 14.86 12.79 0.01
N VAL A 54 16.11 12.95 0.45
CA VAL A 54 16.79 14.24 0.48
C VAL A 54 16.88 14.84 -0.93
N GLY A 55 16.59 16.13 -1.04
CA GLY A 55 16.72 16.87 -2.30
C GLY A 55 15.64 16.57 -3.35
N TRP A 56 14.43 16.20 -2.91
CA TRP A 56 13.26 15.97 -3.80
C TRP A 56 13.49 14.89 -4.86
N LYS A 57 14.40 13.93 -4.59
CA LYS A 57 14.70 12.82 -5.52
C LYS A 57 13.57 11.79 -5.61
N GLY A 58 12.64 11.83 -4.67
CA GLY A 58 11.43 11.01 -4.65
C GLY A 58 11.13 10.46 -3.26
N MET A 59 10.75 9.19 -3.19
CA MET A 59 10.22 8.54 -1.99
C MET A 59 10.84 7.15 -1.82
N LEU A 60 11.16 6.75 -0.60
CA LEU A 60 11.57 5.39 -0.27
C LEU A 60 10.46 4.72 0.52
N CYS A 61 10.09 3.51 0.16
CA CYS A 61 9.10 2.70 0.87
C CYS A 61 9.73 1.37 1.30
N ALA A 62 9.87 1.18 2.61
CA ALA A 62 10.28 -0.11 3.18
C ALA A 62 9.04 -0.88 3.64
N THR A 63 8.87 -2.11 3.14
CA THR A 63 7.77 -3.00 3.55
C THR A 63 8.31 -4.11 4.42
N TYR A 64 7.65 -4.34 5.56
CA TYR A 64 8.00 -5.35 6.54
C TYR A 64 6.88 -6.39 6.65
N THR A 65 7.26 -7.64 6.90
CA THR A 65 6.35 -8.73 7.22
C THR A 65 5.60 -8.47 8.53
N ALA A 66 4.55 -9.25 8.81
CA ALA A 66 3.87 -9.22 10.10
C ALA A 66 4.82 -9.45 11.29
N SER A 67 5.86 -10.29 11.09
CA SER A 67 6.91 -10.55 12.07
C SER A 67 7.98 -9.46 12.19
N GLY A 68 7.88 -8.38 11.41
CA GLY A 68 8.80 -7.24 11.46
C GLY A 68 10.09 -7.43 10.66
N LYS A 69 10.21 -8.48 9.83
CA LYS A 69 11.36 -8.66 8.93
C LYS A 69 11.18 -7.80 7.68
N LEU A 70 12.27 -7.22 7.16
CA LEU A 70 12.24 -6.49 5.90
C LEU A 70 11.85 -7.45 4.77
N ALA A 71 10.85 -7.09 3.97
CA ALA A 71 10.41 -7.86 2.81
C ALA A 71 10.92 -7.26 1.50
N ALA A 72 10.84 -5.94 1.36
CA ALA A 72 11.31 -5.22 0.18
C ALA A 72 11.52 -3.73 0.46
N ILE A 73 12.37 -3.09 -0.35
CA ILE A 73 12.50 -1.63 -0.42
C ILE A 73 12.14 -1.18 -1.83
N ASN A 74 11.27 -0.18 -1.94
CA ASN A 74 10.93 0.48 -3.18
C ASN A 74 11.49 1.90 -3.16
N ASP A 75 12.45 2.19 -4.04
CA ASP A 75 13.03 3.51 -4.27
C ASP A 75 12.35 4.15 -5.47
N TYR A 76 11.42 5.07 -5.20
CA TYR A 76 10.65 5.78 -6.20
C TYR A 76 11.37 7.06 -6.64
N THR A 77 11.48 7.24 -7.95
CA THR A 77 11.91 8.50 -8.56
C THR A 77 10.69 9.32 -8.95
N GLU A 78 10.66 10.60 -8.55
CA GLU A 78 9.61 11.55 -8.91
C GLU A 78 10.07 12.54 -9.98
N SER A 79 9.14 13.00 -10.81
CA SER A 79 9.33 14.13 -11.72
C SER A 79 9.24 15.45 -10.95
N ARG A 80 9.65 16.57 -11.57
CA ARG A 80 9.48 17.92 -10.99
C ARG A 80 8.03 18.29 -10.65
N TYR A 81 7.06 17.55 -11.19
CA TYR A 81 5.63 17.75 -10.96
C TYR A 81 5.04 16.67 -10.02
N GLY A 82 5.87 15.86 -9.37
CA GLY A 82 5.45 14.83 -8.42
C GLY A 82 4.93 13.52 -9.05
N GLN A 83 5.06 13.35 -10.36
CA GLN A 83 4.69 12.09 -11.02
C GLN A 83 5.79 11.05 -10.80
N LEU A 84 5.46 9.81 -10.48
CA LEU A 84 6.45 8.74 -10.42
C LEU A 84 7.01 8.46 -11.83
N LEU A 85 8.32 8.52 -12.00
CA LEU A 85 8.99 8.19 -13.27
C LEU A 85 9.42 6.72 -13.31
N GLY A 86 9.92 6.23 -12.19
CA GLY A 86 10.32 4.84 -12.04
C GLY A 86 10.46 4.43 -10.59
N CYS A 87 10.67 3.13 -10.38
CA CYS A 87 10.95 2.55 -9.08
C CYS A 87 12.06 1.50 -9.22
N VAL A 88 13.02 1.51 -8.30
CA VAL A 88 13.95 0.39 -8.12
C VAL A 88 13.48 -0.41 -6.92
N ILE A 89 13.37 -1.72 -7.07
CA ILE A 89 12.92 -2.62 -6.01
C ILE A 89 14.10 -3.47 -5.55
N TYR A 90 14.35 -3.45 -4.25
CA TYR A 90 15.37 -4.21 -3.57
C TYR A 90 14.75 -5.32 -2.72
N ASN A 91 15.45 -6.45 -2.63
CA ASN A 91 15.12 -7.49 -1.67
C ASN A 91 15.55 -7.10 -0.23
N ASP A 92 15.36 -8.02 0.71
CA ASP A 92 15.76 -7.89 2.12
C ASP A 92 17.28 -7.73 2.31
N LYS A 93 18.09 -8.16 1.34
CA LYS A 93 19.56 -8.01 1.30
C LYS A 93 20.03 -6.74 0.59
N HIS A 94 19.11 -5.84 0.22
CA HIS A 94 19.41 -4.60 -0.52
C HIS A 94 19.99 -4.83 -1.92
N GLU A 95 19.69 -5.98 -2.54
CA GLU A 95 20.04 -6.27 -3.92
C GLU A 95 18.88 -5.88 -4.85
N VAL A 96 19.18 -5.26 -5.99
CA VAL A 96 18.17 -4.88 -6.97
C VAL A 96 17.59 -6.13 -7.63
N ILE A 97 16.28 -6.33 -7.50
CA ILE A 97 15.56 -7.47 -8.09
C ILE A 97 14.63 -7.04 -9.23
N TYR A 98 14.10 -5.82 -9.18
CA TYR A 98 13.25 -5.28 -10.24
C TYR A 98 13.48 -3.80 -10.49
N LYS A 99 13.12 -3.37 -11.71
CA LYS A 99 12.93 -1.97 -12.07
C LYS A 99 11.54 -1.79 -12.64
N VAL A 100 10.85 -0.73 -12.22
CA VAL A 100 9.49 -0.39 -12.68
C VAL A 100 9.53 0.93 -13.42
N SER A 101 8.82 1.01 -14.55
CA SER A 101 8.51 2.27 -15.23
C SER A 101 7.02 2.56 -15.18
N TYR A 102 6.68 3.85 -15.10
CA TYR A 102 5.30 4.34 -15.02
C TYR A 102 4.92 5.08 -16.31
N GLY A 103 3.82 4.65 -16.92
CA GLY A 103 3.25 5.24 -18.13
C GLY A 103 2.01 6.07 -17.82
N TYR A 104 1.94 7.26 -18.40
CA TYR A 104 0.84 8.21 -18.19
C TYR A 104 0.14 8.55 -19.50
N ASP A 105 -1.15 8.90 -19.41
CA ASP A 105 -1.87 9.48 -20.53
C ASP A 105 -1.63 10.99 -20.66
N ARG A 106 -2.23 11.61 -21.69
CA ARG A 106 -2.14 13.06 -21.94
C ARG A 106 -2.72 13.92 -20.82
N LYS A 107 -3.53 13.35 -19.92
CA LYS A 107 -4.09 14.02 -18.75
C LYS A 107 -3.27 13.73 -17.49
N SER A 108 -2.05 13.21 -17.62
CA SER A 108 -1.16 12.86 -16.51
C SER A 108 -1.72 11.80 -15.56
N ARG A 109 -2.63 10.94 -16.03
CA ARG A 109 -3.15 9.82 -15.25
C ARG A 109 -2.31 8.57 -15.48
N LEU A 110 -1.95 7.85 -14.42
CA LEU A 110 -1.19 6.61 -14.51
C LEU A 110 -2.03 5.55 -15.24
N ILE A 111 -1.56 5.08 -16.40
CA ILE A 111 -2.25 4.08 -17.23
C ILE A 111 -1.53 2.74 -17.24
N GLU A 112 -0.24 2.70 -16.91
CA GLU A 112 0.52 1.46 -16.93
C GLU A 112 1.72 1.47 -15.98
N GLU A 113 1.98 0.34 -15.35
CA GLU A 113 3.25 0.02 -14.70
C GLU A 113 3.89 -1.16 -15.43
N ARG A 114 5.18 -1.07 -15.72
CA ARG A 114 5.95 -2.16 -16.34
C ARG A 114 7.11 -2.53 -15.45
N MET A 115 7.09 -3.74 -14.92
CA MET A 115 8.12 -4.28 -14.04
C MET A 115 9.05 -5.20 -14.83
N TYR A 116 10.34 -4.96 -14.71
CA TYR A 116 11.41 -5.69 -15.39
C TYR A 116 12.29 -6.38 -14.37
N SER A 117 12.66 -7.63 -14.61
CA SER A 117 13.67 -8.34 -13.82
C SER A 117 15.02 -7.63 -13.91
N TYR A 118 15.83 -7.80 -12.88
CA TYR A 118 17.21 -7.36 -12.86
C TYR A 118 18.13 -8.54 -12.49
N PRO A 119 19.27 -8.73 -13.18
CA PRO A 119 19.84 -7.87 -14.24
C PRO A 119 19.32 -8.15 -15.66
N GLU A 120 18.47 -9.15 -15.89
CA GLU A 120 18.15 -9.65 -17.25
C GLU A 120 17.23 -8.71 -18.06
N LYS A 121 16.62 -7.71 -17.41
CA LYS A 121 15.73 -6.71 -18.04
C LYS A 121 14.53 -7.32 -18.77
N LYS A 122 14.08 -8.50 -18.34
CA LYS A 122 12.89 -9.14 -18.91
C LYS A 122 11.64 -8.52 -18.31
N LEU A 123 10.63 -8.20 -19.12
CA LEU A 123 9.35 -7.73 -18.63
C LEU A 123 8.64 -8.89 -17.91
N VAL A 124 8.41 -8.74 -16.60
CA VAL A 124 7.85 -9.80 -15.73
C VAL A 124 6.44 -9.51 -15.26
N GLN A 125 6.03 -8.24 -15.24
CA GLN A 125 4.66 -7.87 -14.88
C GLN A 125 4.25 -6.57 -15.57
N ARG A 126 2.97 -6.49 -15.93
CA ARG A 126 2.31 -5.24 -16.30
C ARG A 126 1.11 -5.01 -15.41
N VAL A 127 0.90 -3.78 -14.97
CA VAL A 127 -0.33 -3.37 -14.30
C VAL A 127 -0.97 -2.28 -15.16
N ILE A 128 -2.17 -2.51 -15.65
CA ILE A 128 -2.86 -1.60 -16.58
C ILE A 128 -4.05 -0.98 -15.88
N TYR A 129 -4.15 0.34 -15.98
CA TYR A 129 -5.24 1.12 -15.41
C TYR A 129 -6.09 1.72 -16.53
N ARG A 130 -7.41 1.59 -16.40
CA ARG A 130 -8.37 2.25 -17.27
C ARG A 130 -9.17 3.27 -16.47
N TYR A 131 -9.63 4.29 -17.17
CA TYR A 131 -10.44 5.35 -16.60
C TYR A 131 -11.70 5.51 -17.45
N ASP A 132 -12.84 5.66 -16.78
CA ASP A 132 -14.07 6.05 -17.47
C ASP A 132 -14.02 7.52 -17.92
N ALA A 133 -15.07 7.96 -18.62
CA ALA A 133 -15.21 9.34 -19.09
C ALA A 133 -15.21 10.38 -17.96
N ARG A 134 -15.60 9.98 -16.74
CA ARG A 134 -15.61 10.83 -15.54
C ARG A 134 -14.25 10.83 -14.81
N GLY A 135 -13.28 10.05 -15.29
CA GLY A 135 -11.96 9.95 -14.69
C GLY A 135 -11.88 8.98 -13.51
N LYS A 136 -12.90 8.16 -13.26
CA LYS A 136 -12.85 7.13 -12.23
C LYS A 136 -11.98 5.97 -12.72
N ARG A 137 -11.01 5.56 -11.90
CA ARG A 137 -10.12 4.44 -12.18
C ARG A 137 -10.84 3.10 -12.00
N SER A 138 -10.70 2.19 -12.95
CA SER A 138 -11.15 0.80 -12.83
C SER A 138 -10.28 0.04 -11.81
N LYS A 139 -10.70 -1.17 -11.44
CA LYS A 139 -9.76 -2.14 -10.87
C LYS A 139 -8.60 -2.35 -11.87
N PRO A 140 -7.35 -2.45 -11.40
CA PRO A 140 -6.22 -2.68 -12.28
C PRO A 140 -6.30 -4.07 -12.92
N LEU A 141 -5.88 -4.15 -14.19
CA LEU A 141 -5.58 -5.43 -14.82
C LEU A 141 -4.12 -5.77 -14.57
N ILE A 142 -3.87 -6.90 -13.93
CA ILE A 142 -2.53 -7.39 -13.62
C ILE A 142 -2.21 -8.53 -14.59
N ILE A 143 -1.12 -8.38 -15.33
CA ILE A 143 -0.59 -9.39 -16.26
C ILE A 143 0.76 -9.84 -15.71
N SER A 144 0.82 -11.06 -15.16
CA SER A 144 2.08 -11.71 -14.79
C SER A 144 2.67 -12.41 -16.02
N LEU A 145 3.92 -12.10 -16.33
CA LEU A 145 4.69 -12.68 -17.43
C LEU A 145 5.83 -13.57 -16.93
N ASN A 146 5.97 -13.71 -15.61
CA ASN A 146 6.90 -14.64 -15.01
C ASN A 146 6.28 -16.05 -14.99
N PRO A 147 6.80 -17.01 -15.77
CA PRO A 147 6.25 -18.37 -15.82
C PRO A 147 6.40 -19.14 -14.50
N ASN A 148 7.27 -18.67 -13.59
CA ASN A 148 7.54 -19.29 -12.29
C ASN A 148 6.97 -18.50 -11.11
N ALA A 149 6.26 -17.38 -11.34
CA ALA A 149 5.55 -16.72 -10.26
C ALA A 149 4.36 -17.62 -9.88
N ALA A 150 4.29 -18.06 -8.62
CA ALA A 150 3.07 -18.64 -8.06
C ALA A 150 1.89 -17.79 -8.53
N GLU A 151 0.89 -18.42 -9.16
CA GLU A 151 -0.20 -17.75 -9.88
C GLU A 151 -0.65 -16.47 -9.17
N ILE A 152 -0.18 -15.32 -9.63
CA ILE A 152 -0.79 -14.05 -9.23
C ILE A 152 -2.12 -14.07 -9.97
N THR A 153 -3.17 -14.55 -9.29
CA THR A 153 -4.51 -14.61 -9.86
C THR A 153 -4.86 -13.19 -10.32
N PRO A 154 -5.01 -12.97 -11.64
CA PRO A 154 -5.45 -11.67 -12.12
C PRO A 154 -6.77 -11.36 -11.41
N THR A 155 -6.94 -10.14 -10.91
CA THR A 155 -8.18 -9.74 -10.21
C THR A 155 -9.40 -9.79 -11.15
N LEU A 156 -9.19 -10.08 -12.44
CA LEU A 156 -10.18 -10.36 -13.49
C LEU A 156 -9.59 -11.43 -14.45
N SER A 157 -9.87 -12.71 -14.20
CA SER A 157 -9.44 -13.81 -15.08
C SER A 157 -9.99 -13.69 -16.51
N GLU A 158 -11.18 -13.12 -16.66
CA GLU A 158 -11.87 -12.95 -17.95
C GLU A 158 -11.23 -11.85 -18.83
N ASP A 159 -10.78 -10.74 -18.23
CA ASP A 159 -10.14 -9.65 -18.97
C ASP A 159 -8.69 -9.97 -19.36
N ALA A 160 -7.99 -10.77 -18.52
CA ALA A 160 -6.63 -11.20 -18.80
C ALA A 160 -6.56 -12.09 -20.04
N ALA A 161 -7.49 -13.04 -20.20
CA ALA A 161 -7.55 -13.93 -21.35
C ALA A 161 -7.80 -13.16 -22.67
N ARG A 162 -8.77 -12.23 -22.68
CA ARG A 162 -9.06 -11.37 -23.83
C ARG A 162 -7.84 -10.54 -24.25
N ILE A 163 -7.13 -9.97 -23.29
CA ILE A 163 -6.00 -9.08 -23.58
C ILE A 163 -4.74 -9.86 -23.98
N HIS A 164 -4.52 -11.05 -23.41
CA HIS A 164 -3.51 -11.97 -23.94
C HIS A 164 -3.77 -12.31 -25.41
N GLN A 165 -5.02 -12.51 -25.80
CA GLN A 165 -5.42 -12.74 -27.19
C GLN A 165 -5.18 -11.48 -28.06
N GLU A 166 -5.56 -10.30 -27.59
CA GLU A 166 -5.32 -9.02 -28.29
C GLU A 166 -3.83 -8.76 -28.52
N LEU A 167 -2.99 -8.98 -27.51
CA LEU A 167 -1.53 -8.81 -27.58
C LEU A 167 -0.86 -9.83 -28.51
N ARG A 168 -1.34 -11.09 -28.53
CA ARG A 168 -0.87 -12.11 -29.48
C ARG A 168 -1.32 -11.84 -30.91
N SER A 169 -2.49 -11.23 -31.08
CA SER A 169 -3.07 -10.95 -32.40
C SER A 169 -2.55 -9.66 -33.07
N GLY A 170 -1.73 -8.86 -32.40
CA GLY A 170 -1.20 -7.60 -32.95
C GLY A 170 -2.27 -6.55 -33.30
N LYS A 171 -3.52 -6.72 -32.87
CA LYS A 171 -4.68 -5.86 -33.23
C LYS A 171 -4.89 -4.67 -32.28
N GLY A 172 -3.84 -4.22 -31.60
CA GLY A 172 -3.89 -3.11 -30.65
C GLY A 172 -3.51 -1.75 -31.24
N SER A 173 -3.93 -1.40 -32.45
CA SER A 173 -3.90 -0.01 -32.93
C SER A 173 -4.72 0.15 -34.20
N ARG A 174 -5.93 0.70 -34.06
CA ARG A 174 -6.61 1.62 -34.99
C ARG A 174 -8.02 1.87 -34.47
N ARG A 175 -8.20 2.99 -33.79
CA ARG A 175 -9.35 3.90 -33.88
C ARG A 175 -9.05 5.13 -33.03
#